data_AF-A0A0Z8FSS4-F1
#
_entry.id   AF-A0A0Z8FSS4-F1
#
_cell.length_a   1.000
_cell.length_b   1.000
_cell.length_c   1.000
_cell.angle_alpha   90.00
_cell.angle_beta   90.00
_cell.angle_gamma   90.00
#
_symmetry.space_group_name_H-M   'P 1'
#
loop_
_entity.id
_entity.type
_entity.pdbx_description
1 polymer ?
#
loop_
_entity_poly.entity_id
_entity_poly.type
_entity_poly.pdbx_seq_one_letter_code
_entity_poly.pdbx_strand_id
1 'polypeptide(L)'
;MSKKYTRLILVMSAICIAIGGMIMFSFHRMSEEEKLQAQIRKEQERMVLYAVNHYEGIEKIEFTSFEENRMTGSWTSYAIANDRFDILFTLKGFDGDITVAKGRDAQSGEYLRVRDKEGDLEVIENVEVMYWGSDR
;
A
#
# COMPACT_ATOMS: atom_id res chain seq x y z
N MET A 1 -38.88 34.10 -27.47
CA MET A 1 -38.77 32.91 -26.59
C MET A 1 -39.89 32.99 -25.54
N SER A 2 -40.73 31.95 -25.38
CA SER A 2 -41.88 32.06 -24.46
C SER A 2 -41.42 31.94 -23.00
N LYS A 3 -42.03 32.71 -22.09
CA LYS A 3 -41.73 32.69 -20.63
C LYS A 3 -41.80 31.27 -20.03
N LYS A 4 -42.60 30.38 -20.62
CA LYS A 4 -42.73 28.97 -20.21
C LYS A 4 -41.46 28.17 -20.54
N TYR A 5 -40.88 28.37 -21.73
CA TYR A 5 -39.64 27.71 -22.14
C TYR A 5 -38.43 28.23 -21.36
N THR A 6 -38.38 29.53 -21.06
CA THR A 6 -37.30 30.10 -20.24
C THR A 6 -37.30 29.54 -18.82
N ARG A 7 -38.48 29.35 -18.19
CA ARG A 7 -38.60 28.71 -16.87
C ARG A 7 -38.21 27.23 -16.90
N LEU A 8 -38.59 26.49 -17.96
CA LEU A 8 -38.24 25.09 -18.12
C LEU A 8 -36.72 24.88 -18.25
N ILE A 9 -36.05 25.72 -19.04
CA ILE A 9 -34.59 25.66 -19.23
C ILE A 9 -33.86 25.93 -17.90
N LEU A 10 -34.32 26.91 -17.11
CA LEU A 10 -33.74 27.22 -15.81
C LEU A 10 -33.86 26.04 -14.83
N VAL A 11 -35.03 25.40 -14.75
CA VAL A 11 -35.24 24.24 -13.87
C VAL A 11 -34.35 23.06 -14.28
N MET A 12 -34.27 22.77 -15.58
CA MET A 12 -33.41 21.69 -16.08
C MET A 12 -31.93 21.97 -15.82
N SER A 13 -31.48 23.22 -16.00
CA SER A 13 -30.10 23.59 -15.70
C SER A 13 -29.75 23.42 -14.22
N ALA A 14 -30.66 23.78 -13.30
CA ALA A 14 -30.46 23.61 -11.86
C ALA A 14 -30.37 22.12 -11.46
N ILE A 15 -31.18 21.25 -12.08
CA ILE A 15 -31.13 19.80 -11.84
C ILE A 15 -29.79 19.21 -12.32
N CYS A 16 -29.31 19.60 -13.50
CA CYS A 16 -28.02 19.13 -14.01
C CYS A 16 -26.84 19.58 -13.13
N ILE A 17 -26.87 20.81 -12.61
CA ILE A 17 -25.84 21.30 -11.68
C ILE A 17 -25.90 20.55 -10.35
N ALA A 18 -27.09 20.27 -9.81
CA ALA A 18 -27.25 19.52 -8.57
C ALA A 18 -26.75 18.08 -8.70
N ILE A 19 -27.08 17.38 -9.80
CA ILE A 19 -26.62 16.02 -10.06
C ILE A 19 -25.11 15.99 -10.31
N GLY A 20 -24.58 16.91 -11.13
CA GLY A 20 -23.15 17.05 -11.37
C GLY A 20 -22.36 17.34 -10.09
N GLY A 21 -22.90 18.19 -9.20
CA GLY A 21 -22.33 18.48 -7.90
C GLY A 21 -22.31 17.27 -6.95
N MET A 22 -23.38 16.48 -6.90
CA MET A 22 -23.44 15.25 -6.07
C MET A 22 -22.46 14.17 -6.56
N ILE A 23 -22.29 14.02 -7.86
CA ILE A 23 -21.32 13.08 -8.44
C ILE A 23 -19.89 13.53 -8.12
N MET A 24 -19.55 14.79 -8.38
CA MET A 24 -18.21 15.33 -8.03
C MET A 24 -17.92 15.25 -6.53
N PHE A 25 -18.92 15.48 -5.68
CA PHE A 25 -18.79 15.38 -4.23
C PHE A 25 -18.61 13.93 -3.75
N SER A 26 -19.21 12.95 -4.44
CA SER A 26 -19.03 11.53 -4.14
C SER A 26 -17.66 11.00 -4.58
N PHE A 27 -17.15 11.45 -5.73
CA PHE A 27 -15.81 11.07 -6.21
C PHE A 27 -14.66 11.66 -5.38
N HIS A 28 -14.90 12.71 -4.59
CA HIS A 28 -13.86 13.36 -3.76
C HIS A 28 -13.80 12.87 -2.30
N ARG A 29 -14.61 11.87 -1.92
CA ARG A 29 -14.78 11.46 -0.50
C ARG A 29 -14.08 10.15 -0.13
N MET A 30 -12.88 9.89 -0.66
CA MET A 30 -11.99 8.95 0.03
C MET A 30 -11.47 9.66 1.28
N SER A 31 -11.71 9.11 2.46
CA SER A 31 -11.21 9.69 3.70
C SER A 31 -9.67 9.70 3.68
N GLU A 32 -9.05 10.59 4.45
CA GLU A 32 -7.59 10.60 4.57
C GLU A 32 -7.06 9.26 5.11
N GLU A 33 -7.84 8.57 5.93
CA GLU A 33 -7.53 7.22 6.41
C GLU A 33 -7.56 6.19 5.28
N GLU A 34 -8.59 6.21 4.42
CA GLU A 34 -8.67 5.30 3.27
C GLU A 34 -7.51 5.54 2.30
N LYS A 35 -7.17 6.81 2.03
CA LYS A 35 -6.00 7.16 1.20
C LYS A 35 -4.70 6.67 1.82
N LEU A 36 -4.57 6.76 3.14
CA LEU A 36 -3.40 6.27 3.85
C LEU A 36 -3.32 4.74 3.75
N GLN A 37 -4.43 4.03 3.97
CA GLN A 37 -4.48 2.57 3.86
C GLN A 37 -4.12 2.09 2.44
N ALA A 38 -4.59 2.78 1.40
CA ALA A 38 -4.22 2.48 0.02
C ALA A 38 -2.71 2.67 -0.24
N GLN A 39 -2.09 3.71 0.34
CA GLN A 39 -0.64 3.93 0.26
C GLN A 39 0.15 2.86 1.03
N ILE A 40 -0.30 2.51 2.25
CA ILE A 40 0.30 1.44 3.05
C ILE A 40 0.24 0.10 2.30
N ARG A 41 -0.88 -0.19 1.63
CA ARG A 41 -1.01 -1.38 0.79
C ARG A 41 -0.01 -1.40 -0.36
N LYS A 42 0.14 -0.28 -1.07
CA LYS A 42 1.12 -0.13 -2.17
C LYS A 42 2.55 -0.32 -1.66
N GLU A 43 2.90 0.24 -0.51
CA GLU A 43 4.24 0.04 0.07
C GLU A 43 4.48 -1.40 0.50
N GLN A 44 3.47 -2.09 1.03
CA GLN A 44 3.58 -3.53 1.31
C GLN A 44 3.89 -4.34 0.05
N GLU A 45 3.28 -4.00 -1.09
CA GLU A 45 3.60 -4.64 -2.38
C GLU A 45 5.04 -4.33 -2.82
N ARG A 46 5.50 -3.08 -2.67
CA ARG A 46 6.90 -2.71 -2.94
C ARG A 46 7.89 -3.46 -2.04
N MET A 47 7.56 -3.63 -0.76
CA MET A 47 8.40 -4.38 0.19
C MET A 47 8.47 -5.86 -0.16
N VAL A 48 7.36 -6.48 -0.59
CA VAL A 48 7.37 -7.87 -1.09
C VAL A 48 8.23 -7.98 -2.33
N LEU A 49 8.04 -7.08 -3.31
CA LEU A 49 8.81 -7.09 -4.55
C LEU A 49 10.32 -6.90 -4.28
N TYR A 50 10.66 -6.01 -3.36
CA TYR A 50 12.03 -5.86 -2.89
C TYR A 50 12.57 -7.17 -2.31
N ALA A 51 11.83 -7.81 -1.39
CA ALA A 51 12.27 -9.04 -0.75
C ALA A 51 12.50 -10.18 -1.76
N VAL A 52 11.57 -10.43 -2.69
CA VAL A 52 11.71 -11.53 -3.67
C VAL A 52 12.89 -11.31 -4.63
N ASN A 53 13.22 -10.06 -4.94
CA ASN A 53 14.32 -9.72 -5.83
C ASN A 53 15.68 -9.71 -5.13
N HIS A 54 15.74 -9.54 -3.81
CA HIS A 54 17.02 -9.47 -3.07
C HIS A 54 17.34 -10.75 -2.27
N TYR A 55 16.32 -11.56 -1.93
CA TYR A 55 16.48 -12.76 -1.13
C TYR A 55 15.99 -14.01 -1.87
N GLU A 56 16.64 -15.13 -1.58
CA GLU A 56 16.29 -16.43 -2.14
C GLU A 56 15.14 -17.09 -1.38
N GLY A 57 14.29 -17.81 -2.12
CA GLY A 57 13.30 -18.71 -1.54
C GLY A 57 12.18 -18.03 -0.75
N ILE A 58 11.87 -16.76 -1.02
CA ILE A 58 10.69 -16.09 -0.45
C ILE A 58 9.44 -16.64 -1.12
N GLU A 59 8.61 -17.35 -0.35
CA GLU A 59 7.34 -17.94 -0.79
C GLU A 59 6.14 -17.31 -0.07
N LYS A 60 6.36 -16.79 1.14
CA LYS A 60 5.32 -16.12 1.95
C LYS A 60 5.89 -14.93 2.70
N ILE A 61 5.10 -13.86 2.81
CA ILE A 61 5.36 -12.71 3.68
C ILE A 61 4.09 -12.33 4.44
N GLU A 62 4.17 -12.28 5.77
CA GLU A 62 3.13 -11.76 6.65
C GLU A 62 3.58 -10.45 7.30
N PHE A 63 2.89 -9.35 7.02
CA PHE A 63 3.13 -8.07 7.70
C PHE A 63 2.39 -8.02 9.04
N THR A 64 3.13 -7.77 10.12
CA THR A 64 2.60 -7.75 11.48
C THR A 64 2.42 -6.34 12.03
N SER A 65 3.16 -5.36 11.50
CA SER A 65 2.94 -3.94 11.79
C SER A 65 3.36 -3.01 10.66
N PHE A 66 2.85 -1.77 10.70
CA PHE A 66 3.28 -0.66 9.83
C PHE A 66 3.18 0.64 10.62
N GLU A 67 4.33 1.25 10.93
CA GLU A 67 4.44 2.32 11.92
C GLU A 67 5.23 3.51 11.37
N GLU A 68 4.75 4.72 11.66
CA GLU A 68 5.41 5.97 11.30
C GLU A 68 6.30 6.46 12.46
N ASN A 69 7.56 6.76 12.16
CA ASN A 69 8.39 7.59 13.02
C ASN A 69 8.14 9.08 12.70
N ARG A 70 7.26 9.71 13.47
CA ARG A 70 6.88 11.13 13.29
C ARG A 70 8.03 12.13 13.43
N MET A 71 9.14 11.75 14.06
CA MET A 71 10.30 12.65 14.19
C MET A 71 11.14 12.69 12.91
N THR A 72 11.28 11.56 12.21
CA THR A 72 12.11 11.46 11.01
C THR A 72 11.30 11.38 9.71
N GLY A 73 9.99 11.16 9.80
CA GLY A 73 9.11 10.88 8.66
C GLY A 73 9.35 9.53 8.00
N SER A 74 10.15 8.66 8.63
CA SER A 74 10.43 7.31 8.14
C SER A 74 9.33 6.36 8.59
N TRP A 75 9.11 5.29 7.85
CA TRP A 75 8.17 4.23 8.21
C TRP A 75 8.91 2.93 8.44
N THR A 76 8.40 2.11 9.35
CA THR A 76 8.93 0.78 9.63
C THR A 76 7.81 -0.24 9.56
N SER A 77 8.11 -1.41 9.01
CA SER A 77 7.17 -2.51 8.95
C SER A 77 7.84 -3.80 9.38
N TYR A 78 7.27 -4.44 10.39
CA TYR A 78 7.67 -5.79 10.80
C TYR A 78 6.92 -6.81 9.95
N ALA A 79 7.65 -7.83 9.50
CA ALA A 79 7.10 -8.93 8.74
C ALA A 79 7.77 -10.25 9.09
N ILE A 80 7.09 -11.35 8.80
CA ILE A 80 7.59 -12.71 8.93
C ILE A 80 7.60 -13.34 7.54
N ALA A 81 8.79 -13.76 7.07
CA ALA A 81 8.91 -14.49 5.81
C ALA A 81 8.93 -16.00 6.04
N ASN A 82 8.21 -16.74 5.21
CA ASN A 82 8.08 -18.20 5.24
C ASN A 82 7.79 -18.76 6.64
N ASP A 83 6.99 -18.04 7.44
CA ASP A 83 6.63 -18.37 8.82
C ASP A 83 7.83 -18.55 9.77
N ARG A 84 8.99 -17.99 9.41
CA ARG A 84 10.28 -18.33 10.04
C ARG A 84 11.19 -17.15 10.29
N PHE A 85 11.35 -16.26 9.31
CA PHE A 85 12.36 -15.21 9.35
C PHE A 85 11.75 -13.89 9.74
N ASP A 86 12.22 -13.30 10.84
CA ASP A 86 11.82 -11.96 11.26
C ASP A 86 12.51 -10.91 10.40
N ILE A 87 11.70 -10.08 9.71
CA ILE A 87 12.14 -9.00 8.84
C ILE A 87 11.65 -7.66 9.41
N LEU A 88 12.54 -6.66 9.40
CA LEU A 88 12.19 -5.26 9.65
C LEU A 88 12.51 -4.45 8.39
N PHE A 89 11.47 -4.03 7.68
CA PHE A 89 11.57 -3.06 6.61
C PHE A 89 11.62 -1.64 7.18
N THR A 90 12.41 -0.78 6.57
CA THR A 90 12.41 0.66 6.80
C THR A 90 12.27 1.40 5.48
N LEU A 91 11.34 2.35 5.44
CA LEU A 91 11.02 3.18 4.28
C LEU A 91 11.36 4.64 4.58
N LYS A 92 12.09 5.32 3.69
CA LYS A 92 12.29 6.77 3.77
C LYS A 92 11.09 7.54 3.19
N GLY A 93 9.93 7.36 3.82
CA GLY A 93 8.64 7.85 3.31
C GLY A 93 8.07 6.95 2.22
N PHE A 94 6.84 7.23 1.80
CA PHE A 94 6.19 6.53 0.70
C PHE A 94 6.92 6.78 -0.61
N ASP A 95 6.97 5.73 -1.42
CA ASP A 95 7.76 5.61 -2.63
C ASP A 95 9.29 5.78 -2.48
N GLY A 96 9.81 5.96 -1.26
CA GLY A 96 11.22 6.18 -0.97
C GLY A 96 12.06 4.90 -0.90
N ASP A 97 13.33 5.06 -0.49
CA ASP A 97 14.27 3.95 -0.32
C ASP A 97 13.73 2.92 0.68
N ILE A 98 13.85 1.63 0.32
CA ILE A 98 13.60 0.50 1.20
C ILE A 98 14.94 -0.03 1.71
N THR A 99 15.04 -0.19 3.02
CA THR A 99 16.12 -0.97 3.63
C THR A 99 15.53 -2.11 4.44
N VAL A 100 16.25 -3.23 4.47
CA VAL A 100 15.86 -4.40 5.24
C VAL A 100 16.89 -4.62 6.33
N ALA A 101 16.42 -4.58 7.57
CA ALA A 101 17.16 -5.01 8.73
C ALA A 101 16.51 -6.28 9.27
N LYS A 102 17.31 -7.18 9.84
CA LYS A 102 16.85 -8.48 10.35
C LYS A 102 16.31 -9.37 9.22
N GLY A 103 16.69 -10.63 9.32
CA GLY A 103 16.25 -11.71 8.45
C GLY A 103 16.63 -13.01 9.11
N ARG A 104 16.63 -13.03 10.46
CA ARG A 104 17.16 -14.12 11.26
C ARG A 104 15.99 -14.98 11.71
N ASP A 105 16.13 -16.28 11.58
CA ASP A 105 15.27 -17.21 12.26
C ASP A 105 15.62 -17.22 13.76
N ALA A 106 14.65 -16.92 14.61
CA ALA A 106 14.85 -16.90 16.06
C ALA A 106 15.31 -18.26 16.62
N GLN A 107 14.82 -19.37 16.03
CA GLN A 107 15.04 -20.74 16.51
C GLN A 107 16.39 -21.29 16.04
N SER A 108 16.63 -21.32 14.72
CA SER A 108 17.88 -21.87 14.17
C SER A 108 19.05 -20.88 14.20
N GLY A 109 18.75 -19.57 14.20
CA GLY A 109 19.73 -18.52 14.06
C GLY A 109 20.26 -18.30 12.65
N GLU A 110 19.73 -19.03 11.66
CA GLU A 110 20.03 -18.82 10.26
C GLU A 110 19.49 -17.48 9.77
N TYR A 111 20.09 -16.98 8.69
CA TYR A 111 19.67 -15.73 8.05
C TYR A 111 19.09 -16.00 6.67
N LEU A 112 18.17 -15.15 6.23
CA LEU A 112 17.73 -15.06 4.84
C LEU A 112 18.96 -14.95 3.95
N ARG A 113 18.99 -15.83 2.93
CA ARG A 113 20.09 -15.84 1.98
C ARG A 113 19.86 -14.74 0.95
N VAL A 114 20.81 -13.81 0.89
CA VAL A 114 20.86 -12.78 -0.14
C VAL A 114 21.15 -13.46 -1.48
N ARG A 115 20.47 -13.02 -2.54
CA ARG A 115 20.74 -13.48 -3.91
C ARG A 115 22.10 -12.97 -4.37
N ASP A 116 22.80 -13.80 -5.14
CA ASP A 116 24.06 -13.40 -5.78
C ASP A 116 23.86 -12.28 -6.82
N LYS A 117 22.67 -12.25 -7.45
CA LYS A 117 22.23 -11.21 -8.37
C LYS A 117 20.79 -10.83 -8.05
N GLU A 118 20.53 -9.53 -7.99
CA GLU A 118 19.16 -9.02 -7.85
C GLU A 118 18.27 -9.54 -8.99
N GLY A 119 17.05 -9.94 -8.60
CA GLY A 119 16.00 -10.28 -9.54
C GLY A 119 15.45 -9.04 -10.24
N ASP A 120 14.73 -9.27 -11.33
CA ASP A 120 14.11 -8.26 -12.18
C ASP A 120 12.58 -8.38 -12.22
N LEU A 121 11.98 -8.98 -11.18
CA LEU A 121 10.53 -9.08 -11.08
C LEU A 121 9.93 -7.69 -10.91
N GLU A 122 8.96 -7.35 -11.75
CA GLU A 122 8.15 -6.12 -11.65
C GLU A 122 6.80 -6.36 -10.98
N VAL A 123 6.35 -7.61 -10.93
CA VAL A 123 5.06 -8.04 -10.38
C VAL A 123 5.27 -9.19 -9.42
N ILE A 124 4.49 -9.22 -8.35
CA ILE A 124 4.49 -10.31 -7.38
C ILE A 124 3.79 -11.51 -8.02
N GLU A 125 4.54 -12.57 -8.29
CA GLU A 125 4.02 -13.83 -8.81
C GLU A 125 4.36 -14.96 -7.83
N ASN A 126 3.36 -15.76 -7.46
CA ASN A 126 3.54 -16.97 -6.64
C ASN A 126 4.10 -16.74 -5.22
N VAL A 127 3.87 -15.55 -4.63
CA VAL A 127 4.16 -15.29 -3.21
C VAL A 127 2.86 -15.06 -2.46
N GLU A 128 2.67 -15.79 -1.37
CA GLU A 128 1.56 -15.57 -0.45
C GLU A 128 1.83 -14.32 0.38
N VAL A 129 0.92 -13.34 0.35
CA VAL A 129 1.09 -12.09 1.09
C VAL A 129 -0.08 -11.88 2.04
N MET A 130 0.22 -11.79 3.33
CA MET A 130 -0.74 -11.39 4.36
C MET A 130 -0.46 -9.93 4.74
N TYR A 131 -1.42 -9.06 4.44
CA TYR A 131 -1.24 -7.63 4.56
C TYR A 131 -1.69 -7.12 5.93
N TRP A 132 -0.89 -6.23 6.50
CA TRP A 132 -1.26 -5.48 7.69
C TRP A 132 -2.36 -4.47 7.35
N GLY A 133 -3.38 -4.37 8.22
CA GLY A 133 -4.51 -3.46 8.05
C GLY A 133 -5.64 -3.99 7.16
N SER A 134 -5.53 -5.20 6.60
CA SER A 134 -6.62 -5.88 5.90
C SER A 134 -7.45 -6.69 6.89
N ASP A 135 -8.72 -6.32 7.11
CA ASP A 135 -9.74 -6.94 7.98
C ASP A 135 -9.20 -7.61 9.28
N ARG A 136 -9.03 -6.78 10.31
CA ARG A 136 -9.19 -7.19 11.72
C ARG A 136 -10.35 -6.43 12.33
#